data_AF-A0A7Z9ATP5-F1
#
_entry.id   AF-A0A7Z9ATP5-F1
#
_cell.length_a   1.000
_cell.length_b   1.000
_cell.length_c   1.000
_cell.angle_alpha   90.00
_cell.angle_beta   90.00
_cell.angle_gamma   90.00
#
_symmetry.space_group_name_H-M   'P 1'
#
loop_
_entity.id
_entity.type
_entity.pdbx_description
1 polymer ?
#
loop_
_entity_poly.entity_id
_entity_poly.type
_entity_poly.pdbx_seq_one_letter_code
_entity_poly.pdbx_strand_id
1 'polypeptide(L)'
;MNEKIENLIEELKSECQKQSVSIICTAQKEGELKSIIYGETTEILLCLAMQEEHLDDNFPVPAHIVRRIAVDAYKRAQSEEENQSTNHTFVIDNKEDLADVMTRILKGEFNDE
;
A
#
# COMPACT_ATOMS: atom_id res chain seq x y z
N MET A 1 -5.67 -13.72 12.17
CA MET A 1 -4.77 -14.92 12.25
C MET A 1 -5.26 -15.85 13.38
N ASN A 2 -4.62 -16.98 13.72
CA ASN A 2 -5.01 -17.72 14.96
C ASN A 2 -4.03 -17.38 16.09
N GLU A 3 -4.49 -17.51 17.33
CA GLU A 3 -3.75 -17.11 18.54
C GLU A 3 -2.42 -17.86 18.68
N LYS A 4 -2.35 -19.13 18.23
CA LYS A 4 -1.11 -19.92 18.30
C LYS A 4 0.00 -19.30 17.44
N ILE A 5 -0.31 -18.89 16.22
CA ILE A 5 0.66 -18.25 15.32
C ILE A 5 1.08 -16.90 15.89
N GLU A 6 0.14 -16.12 16.43
CA GLU A 6 0.44 -14.83 17.05
C GLU A 6 1.40 -14.98 18.23
N ASN A 7 1.16 -15.95 19.12
CA ASN A 7 2.04 -16.23 20.26
C ASN A 7 3.43 -16.66 19.80
N LEU A 8 3.55 -17.51 18.77
CA LEU A 8 4.84 -17.91 18.22
C LEU A 8 5.64 -16.72 17.65
N ILE A 9 4.96 -15.77 16.99
CA ILE A 9 5.60 -14.56 16.47
C ILE A 9 6.16 -13.70 17.61
N GLU A 10 5.40 -13.53 18.70
CA GLU A 10 5.85 -12.76 19.88
C GLU A 10 6.97 -13.47 20.65
N GLU A 11 6.90 -14.80 20.80
CA GLU A 11 7.96 -15.60 21.41
C GLU A 11 9.26 -15.48 20.60
N LEU A 12 9.19 -15.60 19.27
CA LEU A 12 10.34 -15.43 18.39
C LEU A 12 10.97 -14.04 18.53
N LYS A 13 10.15 -12.99 18.57
CA LYS A 13 10.62 -11.63 18.81
C LYS A 13 11.37 -11.52 20.14
N SER A 14 10.81 -12.07 21.21
CA SER A 14 11.40 -12.06 22.56
C SER A 14 12.75 -12.79 22.59
N GLU A 15 12.84 -13.96 21.95
CA GLU A 15 14.09 -14.73 21.90
C GLU A 15 15.17 -14.04 21.07
N CYS A 16 14.80 -13.44 19.93
CA CYS A 16 15.71 -12.61 19.13
C CYS A 16 16.23 -11.41 19.94
N GLN A 17 15.35 -10.76 20.70
CA GLN A 17 15.72 -9.64 21.58
C GLN A 17 16.74 -10.03 22.65
N LYS A 18 16.53 -11.17 23.34
CA LYS A 18 17.45 -11.66 24.38
C LYS A 18 18.84 -11.96 23.84
N GLN A 19 18.93 -12.36 22.58
CA GLN A 19 20.18 -12.76 21.94
C GLN A 19 20.79 -11.65 21.07
N SER A 20 20.17 -10.46 21.04
CA SER A 20 20.57 -9.35 20.16
C SER A 20 20.67 -9.78 18.69
N VAL A 21 19.72 -10.59 18.24
CA VAL A 21 19.59 -11.03 16.85
C VAL A 21 18.54 -10.17 16.17
N SER A 22 18.92 -9.56 15.05
CA SER A 22 18.01 -8.76 14.24
C SER A 22 17.07 -9.63 13.40
N ILE A 23 15.81 -9.24 13.35
CA ILE A 23 14.74 -9.97 12.70
C ILE A 23 13.74 -9.04 12.01
N ILE A 24 13.33 -9.45 10.82
CA ILE A 24 12.13 -8.99 10.14
C ILE A 24 11.27 -10.21 9.81
N CYS A 25 10.02 -10.19 10.29
CA CYS A 25 9.07 -11.27 10.04
C CYS A 25 7.71 -10.68 9.67
N THR A 26 7.19 -11.14 8.55
CA THR A 26 5.87 -10.77 8.03
C THR A 26 5.02 -12.02 7.91
N ALA A 27 3.86 -12.02 8.56
CA ALA A 27 2.84 -13.06 8.43
C ALA A 27 1.58 -12.45 7.82
N GLN A 28 1.00 -13.15 6.85
CA GLN A 28 -0.23 -12.72 6.19
C GLN A 28 -1.28 -13.83 6.26
N LYS A 29 -2.53 -13.44 6.53
CA LYS A 29 -3.70 -14.31 6.36
C LYS A 29 -4.84 -13.48 5.77
N GLU A 30 -5.33 -13.86 4.59
CA GLU A 30 -6.54 -13.27 3.98
C GLU A 30 -6.50 -11.72 3.88
N GLY A 31 -5.31 -11.16 3.66
CA GLY A 31 -5.10 -9.70 3.53
C GLY A 31 -4.76 -9.01 4.85
N GLU A 32 -4.94 -9.66 6.00
CA GLU A 32 -4.44 -9.19 7.28
C GLU A 32 -2.92 -9.42 7.36
N LEU A 33 -2.15 -8.35 7.54
CA LEU A 33 -0.70 -8.38 7.65
C LEU A 33 -0.28 -8.09 9.10
N LYS A 34 0.50 -9.00 9.69
CA LYS A 34 1.23 -8.75 10.94
C LYS A 34 2.72 -8.71 10.64
N SER A 35 3.38 -7.63 11.05
CA SER A 35 4.82 -7.45 10.87
C SER A 35 5.50 -7.19 12.21
N ILE A 36 6.62 -7.84 12.45
CA ILE A 36 7.54 -7.53 13.54
C ILE A 36 8.91 -7.17 12.97
N ILE A 37 9.52 -6.14 13.56
CA ILE A 37 10.85 -5.66 13.21
C ILE A 37 11.58 -5.41 14.53
N TYR A 38 12.76 -5.98 14.67
CA TYR A 38 13.66 -5.73 15.79
C TYR A 38 15.10 -5.79 15.31
N GLY A 39 15.91 -4.78 15.64
CA GLY A 39 17.28 -4.68 15.19
C GLY A 39 17.70 -3.25 14.89
N GLU A 40 18.99 -3.03 14.66
CA GLU A 40 19.48 -1.75 14.14
C GLU A 40 19.08 -1.55 12.68
N THR A 41 18.98 -0.29 12.25
CA THR A 41 18.53 0.05 10.89
C THR A 41 19.38 -0.62 9.80
N THR A 42 20.69 -0.69 9.97
CA THR A 42 21.63 -1.31 9.02
C THR A 42 21.42 -2.82 8.91
N GLU A 43 21.15 -3.49 10.02
CA GLU A 43 20.90 -4.94 10.06
C GLU A 43 19.54 -5.28 9.45
N ILE A 44 18.51 -4.48 9.75
CA ILE A 44 17.19 -4.63 9.12
C ILE A 44 17.27 -4.43 7.60
N LEU A 45 18.04 -3.44 7.13
CA LEU A 45 18.28 -3.22 5.71
C LEU A 45 18.97 -4.43 5.06
N LEU A 46 19.93 -5.04 5.75
CA LEU A 46 20.57 -6.27 5.29
C LEU A 46 19.57 -7.43 5.18
N CYS A 47 18.73 -7.64 6.20
CA CYS A 47 17.69 -8.67 6.16
C CYS A 47 16.73 -8.48 4.98
N LEU A 48 16.31 -7.24 4.72
CA LEU A 48 15.45 -6.91 3.58
C LEU A 48 16.14 -7.19 2.24
N ALA A 49 17.41 -6.81 2.08
CA ALA A 49 18.18 -7.08 0.87
C ALA A 49 18.31 -8.59 0.61
N MET A 50 18.59 -9.37 1.66
CA MET A 50 18.66 -10.83 1.56
C MET A 50 17.29 -11.44 1.19
N GLN A 51 16.19 -10.95 1.77
CA GLN A 51 14.84 -11.39 1.39
C GLN A 51 14.53 -11.07 -0.07
N GLU A 52 14.92 -9.89 -0.57
CA GLU A 52 14.71 -9.49 -1.96
C GLU A 52 15.51 -10.37 -2.93
N GLU A 53 16.77 -10.67 -2.62
CA GLU A 53 17.60 -11.62 -3.37
C GLU A 53 16.96 -13.01 -3.45
N HIS A 54 16.47 -13.54 -2.32
CA HIS A 54 15.83 -14.86 -2.29
C HIS A 54 14.45 -14.87 -2.96
N LEU A 55 13.77 -13.73 -3.06
CA LEU A 55 12.52 -13.62 -3.80
C LEU A 55 12.76 -13.73 -5.31
N ASP A 56 13.86 -13.17 -5.82
CA ASP A 56 14.22 -13.28 -7.24
C ASP A 56 14.43 -14.75 -7.66
N ASP A 57 14.91 -15.62 -6.76
CA ASP A 57 15.07 -17.05 -7.02
C ASP A 57 13.73 -17.82 -7.13
N ASN A 58 12.70 -17.33 -6.44
CA ASN A 58 11.44 -18.05 -6.25
C ASN A 58 10.27 -17.47 -7.06
N PHE A 59 10.42 -16.29 -7.62
CA PHE A 59 9.35 -15.58 -8.32
C PHE A 59 9.61 -15.50 -9.82
N PRO A 60 8.58 -15.67 -10.68
CA PRO A 60 8.73 -15.59 -12.13
C PRO A 60 9.04 -14.16 -12.65
N VAL A 61 9.00 -13.16 -11.76
CA VAL A 61 9.24 -11.75 -12.06
C VAL A 61 10.18 -11.20 -10.98
N PRO A 62 11.23 -10.44 -11.33
CA PRO A 62 12.11 -9.84 -10.35
C PRO A 62 11.35 -9.05 -9.26
N ALA A 63 11.69 -9.28 -8.01
CA ALA A 63 11.08 -8.74 -6.81
C ALA A 63 11.00 -7.21 -6.84
N HIS A 64 12.03 -6.53 -7.36
CA HIS A 64 12.03 -5.07 -7.50
C HIS A 64 10.90 -4.56 -8.42
N ILE A 65 10.49 -5.32 -9.44
CA ILE A 65 9.37 -4.96 -10.32
C ILE A 65 8.05 -5.11 -9.57
N VAL A 66 7.86 -6.23 -8.86
CA VAL A 66 6.66 -6.49 -8.06
C VAL A 66 6.49 -5.39 -7.00
N ARG A 67 7.59 -5.04 -6.31
CA ARG A 67 7.64 -3.97 -5.32
C ARG A 67 7.24 -2.62 -5.92
N ARG A 68 7.78 -2.26 -7.09
CA ARG A 68 7.41 -1.01 -7.77
C ARG A 68 5.92 -0.95 -8.05
N ILE A 69 5.35 -2.02 -8.61
CA ILE A 69 3.91 -2.09 -8.91
C ILE A 69 3.07 -1.94 -7.64
N ALA A 70 3.45 -2.63 -6.56
CA ALA A 70 2.76 -2.55 -5.28
C ALA A 70 2.82 -1.14 -4.67
N VAL A 71 3.99 -0.48 -4.72
CA VAL A 71 4.15 0.90 -4.24
C VAL A 71 3.32 1.87 -5.09
N ASP A 72 3.32 1.71 -6.41
CA ASP A 72 2.51 2.55 -7.30
C ASP A 72 1.01 2.37 -7.03
N ALA A 73 0.55 1.13 -6.83
CA ALA A 73 -0.84 0.84 -6.48
C ALA A 73 -1.22 1.45 -5.11
N TYR A 74 -0.35 1.35 -4.11
CA TYR A 74 -0.57 1.95 -2.79
C TYR A 74 -0.65 3.48 -2.85
N LYS A 75 0.27 4.12 -3.60
CA LYS A 75 0.23 5.57 -3.80
C LYS A 75 -1.03 6.02 -4.52
N ARG A 76 -1.49 5.27 -5.53
CA ARG A 76 -2.77 5.56 -6.20
C ARG A 76 -3.94 5.46 -5.23
N ALA A 77 -4.01 4.40 -4.44
CA ALA A 77 -5.06 4.22 -3.44
C ALA A 77 -5.08 5.37 -2.41
N GLN A 78 -3.92 5.82 -1.91
CA GLN A 78 -3.86 7.01 -1.05
C GLN A 78 -4.32 8.27 -1.77
N SER A 79 -3.90 8.46 -3.03
CA SER A 79 -4.30 9.63 -3.81
C SER A 79 -5.78 9.63 -4.18
N GLU A 80 -6.45 8.47 -4.25
CA GLU A 80 -7.90 8.35 -4.48
C GLU A 80 -8.69 8.57 -3.17
N GLU A 81 -8.11 8.28 -2.00
CA GLU A 81 -8.68 8.66 -0.70
C GLU A 81 -8.54 10.18 -0.42
N GLU A 82 -7.43 10.81 -0.85
CA GLU A 82 -7.22 12.26 -0.75
C GLU A 82 -7.93 13.05 -1.87
N ASN A 83 -8.05 12.48 -3.07
CA ASN A 83 -8.92 12.99 -4.13
C ASN A 83 -10.30 12.33 -4.03
N GLN A 84 -11.10 12.77 -3.06
CA GLN A 84 -12.52 12.94 -3.39
C GLN A 84 -12.56 13.92 -4.55
N SER A 85 -12.45 13.42 -5.78
CA SER A 85 -12.76 14.18 -6.99
C SER A 85 -14.08 14.87 -6.68
N THR A 86 -14.12 16.20 -6.78
CA THR A 86 -15.34 17.00 -6.68
C THR A 86 -16.25 16.54 -7.81
N ASN A 87 -16.96 15.44 -7.58
CA ASN A 87 -17.81 14.80 -8.56
C ASN A 87 -19.06 15.66 -8.65
N HIS A 88 -19.08 16.53 -9.63
CA HIS A 88 -20.25 17.33 -9.94
C HIS A 88 -21.31 16.42 -10.58
N THR A 89 -22.47 16.32 -9.94
CA THR A 89 -23.64 15.62 -10.51
C THR A 89 -24.57 16.67 -11.11
N PHE A 90 -24.82 16.58 -12.41
CA PHE A 90 -25.70 17.49 -13.14
C PHE A 90 -27.03 16.79 -13.44
N VAL A 91 -28.15 17.42 -13.08
CA VAL A 91 -29.49 16.98 -13.50
C VAL A 91 -29.84 17.73 -14.78
N ILE A 92 -30.26 17.00 -15.81
CA ILE A 92 -30.55 17.54 -17.14
C ILE A 92 -31.98 17.18 -17.49
N ASP A 93 -32.88 18.17 -17.48
CA ASP A 93 -34.30 17.96 -17.73
C ASP A 93 -34.66 18.16 -19.22
N ASN A 94 -33.83 18.90 -19.97
CA ASN A 94 -34.04 19.18 -21.40
C ASN A 94 -32.72 19.43 -22.18
N LYS A 95 -32.83 19.76 -23.47
CA LYS A 95 -31.65 19.93 -24.35
C LYS A 95 -30.92 21.25 -24.13
N GLU A 96 -31.66 22.27 -23.73
CA GLU A 96 -31.14 23.59 -23.40
C GLU A 96 -30.28 23.51 -22.13
N ASP A 97 -30.70 22.73 -21.13
CA ASP A 97 -29.93 22.47 -19.91
C ASP A 97 -28.58 21.80 -20.20
N LEU A 98 -28.56 20.81 -21.09
CA LEU A 98 -27.32 20.16 -21.52
C LEU A 98 -26.36 21.17 -22.18
N ALA A 99 -26.89 22.04 -23.06
CA ALA A 99 -26.10 23.05 -23.74
C ALA A 99 -25.51 24.08 -22.76
N ASP A 100 -26.28 24.47 -21.74
CA ASP A 100 -25.82 25.38 -20.68
C ASP A 100 -24.73 24.75 -19.82
N VAL A 101 -24.95 23.52 -19.31
CA VAL A 101 -23.96 22.79 -18.51
C VAL A 101 -22.64 22.63 -19.28
N MET A 102 -22.71 22.22 -20.54
CA MET A 102 -21.51 22.09 -21.40
C MET A 102 -20.79 23.43 -21.60
N THR A 103 -21.54 24.53 -21.75
CA THR A 103 -20.95 25.87 -21.91
C THR A 103 -20.21 26.30 -20.65
N ARG A 104 -20.77 26.02 -19.47
CA ARG A 104 -20.17 26.37 -18.16
C ARG A 104 -18.95 25.51 -17.84
N ILE A 105 -18.98 24.23 -18.22
CA ILE A 105 -17.80 23.34 -18.18
C ILE A 105 -16.68 23.91 -19.05
N LEU A 106 -16.97 24.31 -20.28
CA LEU A 106 -15.98 24.87 -21.20
C LEU A 106 -15.39 26.21 -20.72
N LYS A 107 -16.16 26.98 -19.94
CA LYS A 107 -15.68 28.21 -19.29
C LYS A 107 -14.86 27.96 -18.02
N GLY A 108 -14.76 26.71 -17.56
CA GLY A 108 -14.02 26.36 -16.36
C GLY A 108 -14.72 26.77 -15.06
N GLU A 109 -16.03 27.00 -15.08
CA GLU A 109 -16.80 27.47 -13.91
C GLU A 109 -16.94 26.44 -12.78
N PHE A 110 -16.53 25.19 -13.01
CA PHE A 110 -16.62 24.07 -12.06
C PHE A 110 -15.25 23.53 -11.61
N ASN A 111 -14.18 24.21 -12.00
CA ASN A 111 -12.84 23.91 -11.51
C ASN A 111 -12.59 24.86 -10.32
N ASP A 112 -12.62 24.32 -9.11
CA ASP A 112 -12.18 25.07 -7.93
C ASP A 112 -10.66 25.36 -8.03
N GLU A 113 -10.21 26.46 -7.40
CA GLU A 113 -8.81 26.90 -7.31
C GLU A 113 -7.83 25.83 -6.76
#